data_AF-W4VCB1-F1
#
_entry.id   AF-W4VCB1-F1
#
_cell.length_a   1.000
_cell.length_b   1.000
_cell.length_c   1.000
_cell.angle_alpha   90.00
_cell.angle_beta   90.00
_cell.angle_gamma   90.00
#
_symmetry.space_group_name_H-M   'P 1'
#
loop_
_entity.id
_entity.type
_entity.pdbx_description
1 polymer ?
#
loop_
_entity_poly.entity_id
_entity_poly.type
_entity_poly.pdbx_seq_one_letter_code
_entity_poly.pdbx_strand_id
1 'polypeptide(L)'
;MPKKILCVTMIIVFLMSFTVNLGAYKAEINGETIEWNPGIIGGIPTKPVVANVLDFGAKGDGLNDDSNAFIKAIESVKDGGAVLIPAGEYLIKSKITLSNPVVLRGEGPGKTSLLIDHSSDAFEIITYKRGNWVNLAGGYTRGSRELIVSDPTGFVAGKYVEIQQDNDPAVMYTLPEWNQGWAAGSVGQIAKIVSVSGNTVTIDEPLRITYRPELNPVIRTQGFAEYVGFEDFTVKRIDTSDTTMFFFKNAANCWIRNVHSIKPSKAHVSVTTGHRIEVRDSFFDDATNWGGGGHGYGVELGFHVSDCLIENNIFKHLRHSMMVHLGANGNVFGYNYSIDPYQSEGGNWTPADISVHGHYAYSNLFEGNIVQEITVSDYWGPSGPYNTYFRNRVESEDVRVEDSSNYQNFIGNEIVKGNILWDTDNRYPHKIDPSTLFMHGNFINGSIQWDQQTEDRKIPHSYYLDPKPAYFGAMEWPSTGSDRIDGTIPAKERYYGNTILPASPTPNNPIKYGDINGDNNVNSTDLSLIKKYLMKSISDFPHPNGRICADVSGDGNVNSTDFSLIKRYILKMINKFPAEEI
;
A
#
# COMPACT_ATOMS: atom_id res chain seq x y z
N MET A 1 -7.25 7.02 72.71
CA MET A 1 -6.66 6.33 71.53
C MET A 1 -6.85 4.83 71.72
N PRO A 2 -7.05 4.00 70.66
CA PRO A 2 -6.67 4.25 69.26
C PRO A 2 -7.85 4.33 68.27
N LYS A 3 -7.58 5.05 67.18
CA LYS A 3 -8.43 5.29 66.02
C LYS A 3 -8.41 4.07 65.10
N LYS A 4 -9.58 3.64 64.61
CA LYS A 4 -9.68 2.71 63.47
C LYS A 4 -9.40 3.50 62.20
N ILE A 5 -8.30 3.19 61.52
CA ILE A 5 -7.97 3.70 60.19
C ILE A 5 -8.66 2.78 59.18
N LEU A 6 -9.63 3.33 58.45
CA LEU A 6 -10.26 2.67 57.31
C LEU A 6 -9.30 2.85 56.11
N CYS A 7 -8.62 1.77 55.71
CA CYS A 7 -7.75 1.77 54.54
C CYS A 7 -8.63 1.54 53.30
N VAL A 8 -8.89 2.60 52.54
CA VAL A 8 -9.56 2.52 51.24
C VAL A 8 -8.50 2.10 50.23
N THR A 9 -8.51 0.84 49.80
CA THR A 9 -7.64 0.34 48.75
C THR A 9 -8.18 0.85 47.40
N MET A 10 -7.54 1.88 46.86
CA MET A 10 -7.81 2.43 45.54
C MET A 10 -7.27 1.44 44.50
N ILE A 11 -8.15 0.67 43.87
CA ILE A 11 -7.80 -0.23 42.76
C ILE A 11 -7.56 0.64 41.53
N ILE A 12 -6.29 0.92 41.24
CA ILE A 12 -5.86 1.48 39.96
C ILE A 12 -5.88 0.34 38.95
N VAL A 13 -6.92 0.28 38.14
CA VAL A 13 -6.97 -0.60 36.96
C VAL A 13 -6.03 0.01 35.92
N PHE A 14 -4.81 -0.51 35.82
CA PHE A 14 -3.98 -0.30 34.64
C PHE A 14 -4.64 -1.06 33.48
N LEU A 15 -5.41 -0.34 32.66
CA LEU A 15 -5.72 -0.77 31.31
C LEU A 15 -4.41 -0.76 30.52
N MET A 16 -3.67 -1.87 30.57
CA MET A 16 -2.66 -2.15 29.56
C MET A 16 -3.41 -2.37 28.25
N SER A 17 -3.47 -1.33 27.42
CA SER A 17 -3.75 -1.50 26.01
C SER A 17 -2.61 -2.33 25.41
N PHE A 18 -2.86 -3.61 25.21
CA PHE A 18 -2.05 -4.40 24.29
C PHE A 18 -2.29 -3.82 22.88
N THR A 19 -1.44 -2.90 22.46
CA THR A 19 -1.29 -2.60 21.04
C THR A 19 -0.59 -3.80 20.42
N VAL A 20 -1.36 -4.66 19.78
CA VAL A 20 -0.81 -5.59 18.80
C VAL A 20 -0.25 -4.71 17.69
N ASN A 21 1.08 -4.52 17.70
CA ASN A 21 1.77 -3.69 16.73
C ASN A 21 1.89 -4.50 15.42
N LEU A 22 0.79 -4.57 14.66
CA LEU A 22 0.80 -5.07 13.29
C LEU A 22 1.44 -4.00 12.38
N GLY A 23 2.78 -3.95 12.43
CA GLY A 23 3.65 -3.83 11.26
C GLY A 23 3.68 -2.54 10.44
N ALA A 24 3.86 -1.36 11.04
CA ALA A 24 4.44 -0.25 10.28
C ALA A 24 5.94 -0.54 10.04
N TYR A 25 6.36 -0.65 8.77
CA TYR A 25 7.77 -0.82 8.44
C TYR A 25 8.47 0.54 8.53
N LYS A 26 9.51 0.59 9.35
CA LYS A 26 10.36 1.75 9.52
C LYS A 26 11.63 1.54 8.70
N ALA A 27 11.79 2.36 7.67
CA ALA A 27 13.02 2.42 6.89
C ALA A 27 13.88 3.58 7.38
N GLU A 28 15.13 3.29 7.72
CA GLU A 28 16.15 4.33 7.94
C GLU A 28 16.84 4.60 6.61
N ILE A 29 16.58 5.78 6.03
CA ILE A 29 17.08 6.18 4.71
C ILE A 29 17.70 7.57 4.85
N ASN A 30 19.00 7.67 4.56
CA ASN A 30 19.74 8.94 4.61
C ASN A 30 19.57 9.71 5.94
N GLY A 31 19.54 8.99 7.07
CA GLY A 31 19.36 9.57 8.41
C GLY A 31 17.91 9.93 8.76
N GLU A 32 16.96 9.64 7.88
CA GLU A 32 15.53 9.87 8.09
C GLU A 32 14.77 8.54 8.27
N THR A 33 13.92 8.47 9.29
CA THR A 33 12.95 7.37 9.43
C THR A 33 11.75 7.64 8.52
N ILE A 34 11.45 6.73 7.59
CA ILE A 34 10.24 6.77 6.77
C ILE A 34 9.38 5.55 7.12
N GLU A 35 8.09 5.76 7.39
CA GLU A 35 7.15 4.71 7.79
C GLU A 35 6.12 4.42 6.68
N TRP A 36 6.05 3.15 6.25
CA TRP A 36 5.00 2.65 5.36
C TRP A 36 4.19 1.57 6.06
N ASN A 37 2.88 1.73 6.05
CA ASN A 37 1.91 0.75 6.56
C ASN A 37 0.73 0.65 5.57
N PRO A 38 0.98 0.20 4.34
CA PRO A 38 0.02 0.32 3.24
C PRO A 38 -1.03 -0.79 3.27
N GLY A 39 -2.14 -0.53 2.59
CA GLY A 39 -3.20 -1.52 2.37
C GLY A 39 -4.11 -1.70 3.58
N ILE A 40 -4.98 -2.69 3.47
CA ILE A 40 -5.97 -2.97 4.51
C ILE A 40 -5.26 -3.61 5.70
N ILE A 41 -5.45 -3.06 6.90
CA ILE A 41 -4.89 -3.65 8.11
C ILE A 41 -5.46 -5.06 8.31
N GLY A 42 -4.57 -6.06 8.36
CA GLY A 42 -4.94 -7.49 8.42
C GLY A 42 -5.22 -8.13 7.04
N GLY A 43 -5.04 -7.37 5.95
CA GLY A 43 -5.25 -7.79 4.57
C GLY A 43 -6.72 -7.76 4.13
N ILE A 44 -6.96 -8.05 2.84
CA ILE A 44 -8.31 -8.15 2.26
C ILE A 44 -9.16 -9.17 3.03
N PRO A 45 -10.31 -8.77 3.61
CA PRO A 45 -11.15 -9.66 4.38
C PRO A 45 -11.90 -10.63 3.46
N THR A 46 -11.98 -11.91 3.86
CA THR A 46 -12.87 -12.87 3.20
C THR A 46 -14.32 -12.60 3.62
N LYS A 47 -15.20 -12.38 2.63
CA LYS A 47 -16.65 -12.16 2.86
C LYS A 47 -17.47 -13.34 2.31
N PRO A 48 -18.45 -13.87 3.06
CA PRO A 48 -19.33 -14.93 2.56
C PRO A 48 -20.23 -14.42 1.45
N VAL A 49 -20.62 -15.30 0.53
CA VAL A 49 -21.66 -14.99 -0.46
C VAL A 49 -23.02 -14.95 0.23
N VAL A 50 -23.77 -13.87 0.05
CA VAL A 50 -25.09 -13.64 0.67
C VAL A 50 -26.19 -13.35 -0.35
N ALA A 51 -25.83 -13.08 -1.59
CA ALA A 51 -26.75 -12.81 -2.69
C ALA A 51 -26.13 -13.29 -4.01
N ASN A 52 -26.97 -13.57 -5.01
CA ASN A 52 -26.54 -13.91 -6.36
C ASN A 52 -27.33 -13.05 -7.35
N VAL A 53 -26.65 -12.41 -8.32
CA VAL A 53 -27.31 -11.52 -9.31
C VAL A 53 -28.42 -12.22 -10.12
N LEU A 54 -28.34 -13.55 -10.30
CA LEU A 54 -29.37 -14.32 -11.00
C LEU A 54 -30.71 -14.34 -10.24
N ASP A 55 -30.68 -14.31 -8.90
CA ASP A 55 -31.89 -14.26 -8.07
C ASP A 55 -32.64 -12.93 -8.24
N PHE A 56 -31.97 -11.91 -8.77
CA PHE A 56 -32.52 -10.57 -9.04
C PHE A 56 -32.82 -10.34 -10.52
N GLY A 57 -32.69 -11.38 -11.34
CA GLY A 57 -33.13 -11.38 -12.74
C GLY A 57 -32.03 -11.16 -13.78
N ALA A 58 -30.76 -11.14 -13.38
CA ALA A 58 -29.65 -11.04 -14.33
C ALA A 58 -29.67 -12.24 -15.30
N LYS A 59 -29.29 -12.00 -16.56
CA LYS A 59 -29.26 -13.00 -17.63
C LYS A 59 -27.87 -13.53 -17.88
N GLY A 60 -26.84 -12.67 -17.86
CA GLY A 60 -25.47 -13.10 -18.14
C GLY A 60 -25.29 -13.60 -19.58
N ASP A 61 -26.06 -13.09 -20.53
CA ASP A 61 -26.05 -13.50 -21.95
C ASP A 61 -25.38 -12.51 -22.92
N GLY A 62 -24.86 -11.40 -22.41
CA GLY A 62 -24.17 -10.35 -23.16
C GLY A 62 -25.10 -9.44 -23.97
N LEU A 63 -26.41 -9.65 -23.90
CA LEU A 63 -27.40 -8.98 -24.76
C LEU A 63 -28.42 -8.19 -23.95
N ASN A 64 -28.94 -8.77 -22.87
CA ASN A 64 -29.93 -8.12 -22.01
C ASN A 64 -29.24 -7.23 -20.98
N ASP A 65 -29.84 -6.06 -20.71
CA ASP A 65 -29.33 -5.15 -19.69
C ASP A 65 -29.55 -5.72 -18.28
N ASP A 66 -28.44 -6.05 -17.63
CA ASP A 66 -28.39 -6.66 -16.30
C ASP A 66 -28.23 -5.64 -15.18
N SER A 67 -28.10 -4.34 -15.49
CA SER A 67 -27.80 -3.29 -14.51
C SER A 67 -28.79 -3.28 -13.33
N ASN A 68 -30.08 -3.44 -13.61
CA ASN A 68 -31.12 -3.37 -12.59
C ASN A 68 -31.11 -4.60 -11.66
N ALA A 69 -30.63 -5.76 -12.13
CA ALA A 69 -30.44 -6.94 -11.31
C ALA A 69 -29.24 -6.76 -10.37
N PHE A 70 -28.15 -6.18 -10.86
CA PHE A 70 -26.98 -5.83 -10.04
C PHE A 70 -27.34 -4.85 -8.93
N ILE A 71 -28.05 -3.75 -9.27
CA ILE A 71 -28.48 -2.74 -8.28
C ILE A 71 -29.31 -3.38 -7.17
N LYS A 72 -30.31 -4.21 -7.52
CA LYS A 72 -31.15 -4.90 -6.52
C LYS A 72 -30.36 -5.89 -5.67
N ALA A 73 -29.44 -6.64 -6.28
CA ALA A 73 -28.60 -7.58 -5.56
C ALA A 73 -27.69 -6.86 -4.55
N ILE A 74 -27.08 -5.75 -4.94
CA ILE A 74 -26.28 -4.88 -4.06
C ILE A 74 -27.13 -4.32 -2.93
N GLU A 75 -28.32 -3.79 -3.23
CA GLU A 75 -29.25 -3.23 -2.24
C GLU A 75 -29.75 -4.27 -1.23
N SER A 76 -29.75 -5.56 -1.58
CA SER A 76 -30.14 -6.65 -0.68
C SER A 76 -29.12 -6.90 0.44
N VAL A 77 -27.86 -6.49 0.26
CA VAL A 77 -26.79 -6.67 1.24
C VAL A 77 -26.88 -5.59 2.32
N LYS A 78 -27.31 -5.95 3.53
CA LYS A 78 -27.49 -5.00 4.65
C LYS A 78 -26.31 -4.96 5.61
N ASP A 79 -25.77 -6.13 5.98
CA ASP A 79 -24.75 -6.28 7.03
C ASP A 79 -23.35 -6.58 6.47
N GLY A 80 -23.16 -6.33 5.17
CA GLY A 80 -21.97 -6.73 4.43
C GLY A 80 -22.02 -8.18 3.93
N GLY A 81 -21.22 -8.48 2.91
CA GLY A 81 -21.19 -9.77 2.25
C GLY A 81 -20.83 -9.64 0.77
N ALA A 82 -20.72 -10.78 0.09
CA ALA A 82 -20.47 -10.83 -1.34
C ALA A 82 -21.77 -11.11 -2.13
N VAL A 83 -21.94 -10.37 -3.21
CA VAL A 83 -22.86 -10.65 -4.30
C VAL A 83 -22.11 -11.49 -5.32
N LEU A 84 -22.52 -12.74 -5.49
CA LEU A 84 -21.98 -13.64 -6.51
C LEU A 84 -22.48 -13.23 -7.90
N ILE A 85 -21.55 -13.21 -8.85
CA ILE A 85 -21.76 -13.00 -10.27
C ILE A 85 -21.28 -14.28 -10.97
N PRO A 86 -22.17 -15.24 -11.26
CA PRO A 86 -21.78 -16.49 -11.91
C PRO A 86 -21.07 -16.30 -13.25
N ALA A 87 -20.51 -17.35 -13.82
CA ALA A 87 -19.99 -17.30 -15.19
C ALA A 87 -21.07 -16.85 -16.19
N GLY A 88 -20.69 -15.97 -17.10
CA GLY A 88 -21.58 -15.32 -18.06
C GLY A 88 -21.06 -13.96 -18.53
N GLU A 89 -21.75 -13.38 -19.51
CA GLU A 89 -21.48 -12.03 -20.01
C GLU A 89 -22.62 -11.09 -19.58
N TYR A 90 -22.35 -10.08 -18.77
CA TYR A 90 -23.37 -9.21 -18.19
C TYR A 90 -23.27 -7.84 -18.84
N LEU A 91 -24.28 -7.46 -19.63
CA LEU A 91 -24.32 -6.14 -20.25
C LEU A 91 -24.84 -5.12 -19.25
N ILE A 92 -24.01 -4.13 -18.91
CA ILE A 92 -24.29 -3.09 -17.93
C ILE A 92 -24.44 -1.76 -18.68
N LYS A 93 -25.67 -1.26 -18.75
CA LYS A 93 -26.02 0.02 -19.39
C LYS A 93 -26.29 1.16 -18.40
N SER A 94 -26.19 0.90 -17.11
CA SER A 94 -26.34 1.93 -16.07
C SER A 94 -25.22 1.86 -15.06
N LYS A 95 -24.80 3.04 -14.60
CA LYS A 95 -23.79 3.19 -13.55
C LYS A 95 -24.14 2.40 -12.28
N ILE A 96 -23.13 1.77 -11.67
CA ILE A 96 -23.22 1.13 -10.37
C ILE A 96 -22.52 1.99 -9.31
N THR A 97 -23.28 2.49 -8.34
CA THR A 97 -22.74 3.28 -7.22
C THR A 97 -22.79 2.47 -5.92
N LEU A 98 -21.68 2.43 -5.20
CA LEU A 98 -21.52 1.67 -3.95
C LEU A 98 -21.05 2.61 -2.82
N SER A 99 -21.65 2.46 -1.64
CA SER A 99 -21.29 3.25 -0.46
C SER A 99 -21.40 2.49 0.87
N ASN A 100 -21.97 1.27 0.83
CA ASN A 100 -22.08 0.36 1.96
C ASN A 100 -21.15 -0.85 1.74
N PRO A 101 -20.75 -1.56 2.80
CA PRO A 101 -19.93 -2.76 2.69
C PRO A 101 -20.57 -3.81 1.76
N VAL A 102 -19.92 -4.12 0.64
CA VAL A 102 -20.38 -5.12 -0.33
C VAL A 102 -19.24 -5.54 -1.25
N VAL A 103 -19.20 -6.83 -1.59
CA VAL A 103 -18.21 -7.37 -2.53
C VAL A 103 -18.94 -7.84 -3.78
N LEU A 104 -18.49 -7.42 -4.96
CA LEU A 104 -18.89 -8.03 -6.22
C LEU A 104 -17.87 -9.12 -6.54
N ARG A 105 -18.30 -10.39 -6.56
CA ARG A 105 -17.42 -11.54 -6.75
C ARG A 105 -17.86 -12.38 -7.94
N GLY A 106 -17.00 -12.48 -8.96
CA GLY A 106 -17.18 -13.39 -10.08
C GLY A 106 -16.64 -14.80 -9.83
N GLU A 107 -16.56 -15.61 -10.88
CA GLU A 107 -15.98 -16.97 -10.83
C GLU A 107 -14.57 -17.05 -11.47
N GLY A 108 -14.02 -15.91 -11.85
CA GLY A 108 -12.68 -15.70 -12.40
C GLY A 108 -12.70 -14.83 -13.67
N PRO A 109 -11.61 -14.09 -13.95
CA PRO A 109 -11.41 -13.46 -15.25
C PRO A 109 -11.58 -14.46 -16.41
N GLY A 110 -12.27 -14.03 -17.47
CA GLY A 110 -12.62 -14.86 -18.63
C GLY A 110 -13.79 -15.84 -18.43
N LYS A 111 -14.28 -16.04 -17.19
CA LYS A 111 -15.51 -16.79 -16.91
C LYS A 111 -16.69 -15.87 -16.65
N THR A 112 -16.47 -14.84 -15.83
CA THR A 112 -17.44 -13.79 -15.55
C THR A 112 -16.97 -12.51 -16.23
N SER A 113 -17.78 -11.96 -17.13
CA SER A 113 -17.44 -10.75 -17.91
C SER A 113 -18.52 -9.69 -17.78
N LEU A 114 -18.15 -8.48 -17.38
CA LEU A 114 -19.05 -7.34 -17.28
C LEU A 114 -18.75 -6.39 -18.46
N LEU A 115 -19.74 -6.16 -19.32
CA LEU A 115 -19.63 -5.33 -20.51
C LEU A 115 -20.27 -3.97 -20.23
N ILE A 116 -19.44 -2.93 -20.13
CA ILE A 116 -19.88 -1.57 -19.80
C ILE A 116 -20.21 -0.82 -21.10
N ASP A 117 -21.47 -0.41 -21.22
CA ASP A 117 -22.05 0.30 -22.37
C ASP A 117 -22.86 1.52 -21.90
N HIS A 118 -22.17 2.45 -21.23
CA HIS A 118 -22.76 3.71 -20.74
C HIS A 118 -21.69 4.77 -20.44
N SER A 119 -22.03 6.05 -20.54
CA SER A 119 -21.07 7.16 -20.47
C SER A 119 -20.76 7.69 -19.07
N SER A 120 -20.67 6.81 -18.07
CA SER A 120 -20.28 7.17 -16.69
C SER A 120 -19.19 6.24 -16.21
N ASP A 121 -18.52 6.58 -15.11
CA ASP A 121 -17.63 5.62 -14.44
C ASP A 121 -18.41 4.32 -14.17
N ALA A 122 -17.79 3.16 -14.42
CA ALA A 122 -18.51 1.89 -14.35
C ALA A 122 -18.92 1.58 -12.90
N PHE A 123 -17.97 1.76 -11.98
CA PHE A 123 -18.18 1.64 -10.55
C PHE A 123 -17.75 2.91 -9.83
N GLU A 124 -18.69 3.57 -9.16
CA GLU A 124 -18.41 4.70 -8.27
C GLU A 124 -18.51 4.28 -6.81
N ILE A 125 -17.40 4.37 -6.09
CA ILE A 125 -17.32 4.08 -4.66
C ILE A 125 -17.21 5.43 -3.95
N ILE A 126 -18.33 5.93 -3.43
CA ILE A 126 -18.40 7.32 -3.01
C ILE A 126 -19.28 7.60 -1.79
N THR A 127 -18.80 8.49 -0.93
CA THR A 127 -19.62 9.13 0.11
C THR A 127 -19.29 10.61 0.26
N TYR A 128 -20.19 11.39 0.84
CA TYR A 128 -20.02 12.82 1.11
C TYR A 128 -20.34 13.13 2.57
N LYS A 129 -19.44 12.70 3.47
CA LYS A 129 -19.58 12.86 4.92
C LYS A 129 -18.35 13.60 5.47
N ARG A 130 -18.27 14.90 5.23
CA ARG A 130 -17.13 15.75 5.63
C ARG A 130 -17.56 16.77 6.69
N GLY A 131 -16.72 16.97 7.71
CA GLY A 131 -16.88 18.04 8.68
C GLY A 131 -16.36 19.38 8.15
N ASN A 132 -16.51 20.42 8.97
CA ASN A 132 -15.89 21.72 8.72
C ASN A 132 -14.38 21.65 9.00
N TRP A 133 -13.62 22.48 8.29
CA TRP A 133 -12.21 22.70 8.61
C TRP A 133 -12.07 23.36 9.99
N VAL A 134 -11.12 22.86 10.77
CA VAL A 134 -10.70 23.36 12.07
C VAL A 134 -9.21 23.70 11.98
N ASN A 135 -8.80 24.82 12.56
CA ASN A 135 -7.40 25.21 12.55
C ASN A 135 -6.56 24.25 13.39
N LEU A 136 -5.42 23.84 12.85
CA LEU A 136 -4.35 23.26 13.65
C LEU A 136 -3.56 24.40 14.31
N ALA A 137 -3.33 24.28 15.60
CA ALA A 137 -2.59 25.23 16.43
C ALA A 137 -1.18 24.73 16.78
N GLY A 138 -0.88 23.46 16.53
CA GLY A 138 0.43 22.86 16.81
C GLY A 138 0.50 21.38 16.45
N GLY A 139 1.67 20.77 16.69
CA GLY A 139 1.93 19.36 16.35
C GLY A 139 2.40 19.15 14.91
N TYR A 140 2.88 20.20 14.24
CA TYR A 140 3.13 20.22 12.80
C TYR A 140 4.29 19.37 12.31
N THR A 141 5.23 19.00 13.18
CA THR A 141 6.48 18.37 12.79
C THR A 141 6.25 17.00 12.16
N ARG A 142 6.96 16.69 11.06
CA ARG A 142 7.06 15.34 10.51
C ARG A 142 7.40 14.33 11.62
N GLY A 143 6.73 13.18 11.61
CA GLY A 143 6.83 12.17 12.66
C GLY A 143 5.86 12.38 13.84
N SER A 144 5.26 13.56 13.97
CA SER A 144 4.27 13.82 15.03
C SER A 144 3.02 12.97 14.82
N ARG A 145 2.46 12.46 15.93
CA ARG A 145 1.16 11.78 15.99
C ARG A 145 0.15 12.56 16.82
N GLU A 146 0.55 13.69 17.40
CA GLU A 146 -0.27 14.51 18.27
C GLU A 146 -0.48 15.87 17.62
N LEU A 147 -1.73 16.16 17.28
CA LEU A 147 -2.14 17.40 16.63
C LEU A 147 -2.97 18.23 17.59
N ILE A 148 -2.66 19.52 17.70
CA ILE A 148 -3.40 20.43 18.57
C ILE A 148 -4.42 21.16 17.72
N VAL A 149 -5.71 20.94 17.97
CA VAL A 149 -6.81 21.60 17.24
C VAL A 149 -7.34 22.80 18.03
N SER A 150 -7.85 23.82 17.32
CA SER A 150 -8.50 24.96 17.97
C SER A 150 -9.84 24.60 18.61
N ASP A 151 -10.56 23.63 18.03
CA ASP A 151 -11.84 23.11 18.52
C ASP A 151 -11.89 21.58 18.38
N PRO A 152 -11.90 20.82 19.49
CA PRO A 152 -11.96 19.35 19.45
C PRO A 152 -13.36 18.79 19.15
N THR A 153 -14.37 19.65 19.01
CA THR A 153 -15.76 19.22 18.80
C THR A 153 -15.90 18.37 17.54
N GLY A 154 -16.47 17.18 17.70
CA GLY A 154 -16.76 16.26 16.58
C GLY A 154 -15.64 15.28 16.24
N PHE A 155 -14.41 15.49 16.74
CA PHE A 155 -13.34 14.49 16.63
C PHE A 155 -13.61 13.35 17.62
N VAL A 156 -13.60 12.11 17.14
CA VAL A 156 -13.92 10.91 17.93
C VAL A 156 -12.97 9.79 17.56
N ALA A 157 -12.43 9.09 18.56
CA ALA A 157 -11.60 7.92 18.37
C ALA A 157 -12.26 6.89 17.42
N GLY A 158 -11.46 6.31 16.54
CA GLY A 158 -11.90 5.37 15.51
C GLY A 158 -12.49 6.00 14.25
N LYS A 159 -12.64 7.32 14.17
CA LYS A 159 -13.07 8.05 12.96
C LYS A 159 -11.87 8.59 12.18
N TYR A 160 -12.09 8.96 10.92
CA TYR A 160 -11.03 9.48 10.07
C TYR A 160 -11.00 11.00 10.05
N VAL A 161 -9.83 11.52 9.73
CA VAL A 161 -9.55 12.93 9.52
C VAL A 161 -8.81 13.12 8.22
N GLU A 162 -9.02 14.28 7.63
CA GLU A 162 -8.20 14.81 6.56
C GLU A 162 -7.50 16.05 7.09
N ILE A 163 -6.19 16.12 6.83
CA ILE A 163 -5.31 17.22 7.23
C ILE A 163 -4.78 17.83 5.95
N GLN A 164 -4.70 19.15 5.87
CA GLN A 164 -4.06 19.86 4.76
C GLN A 164 -3.48 21.20 5.19
N GLN A 165 -2.69 21.82 4.32
CA GLN A 165 -2.32 23.23 4.38
C GLN A 165 -2.47 23.86 3.00
N ASP A 166 -2.43 25.19 2.93
CA ASP A 166 -2.30 25.90 1.66
C ASP A 166 -1.02 25.48 0.92
N ASN A 167 -1.08 25.47 -0.41
CA ASN A 167 0.09 25.21 -1.23
C ASN A 167 1.12 26.32 -1.05
N ASP A 168 2.40 25.98 -1.02
CA ASP A 168 3.46 26.98 -1.05
C ASP A 168 3.70 27.46 -2.49
N PRO A 169 3.30 28.70 -2.85
CA PRO A 169 3.52 29.20 -4.20
C PRO A 169 5.00 29.35 -4.56
N ALA A 170 5.90 29.53 -3.57
CA ALA A 170 7.32 29.68 -3.81
C ALA A 170 8.00 28.35 -4.19
N VAL A 171 7.37 27.23 -3.85
CA VAL A 171 7.88 25.89 -4.17
C VAL A 171 7.09 25.26 -5.31
N MET A 172 5.76 25.28 -5.24
CA MET A 172 4.92 24.41 -6.07
C MET A 172 4.56 24.98 -7.45
N TYR A 173 4.68 26.30 -7.67
CA TYR A 173 4.25 26.95 -8.91
C TYR A 173 5.44 27.48 -9.70
N THR A 174 6.31 26.55 -10.08
CA THR A 174 7.50 26.82 -10.90
C THR A 174 7.13 27.37 -12.29
N LEU A 175 5.98 26.97 -12.85
CA LEU A 175 5.37 27.62 -14.00
C LEU A 175 4.01 28.26 -13.63
N PRO A 176 3.68 29.47 -14.14
CA PRO A 176 2.46 30.18 -13.76
C PRO A 176 1.17 29.40 -14.01
N GLU A 177 1.11 28.63 -15.09
CA GLU A 177 -0.03 27.78 -15.47
C GLU A 177 -0.25 26.61 -14.52
N TRP A 178 0.68 26.30 -13.62
CA TRP A 178 0.53 25.21 -12.66
C TRP A 178 -0.15 25.62 -11.35
N ASN A 179 -0.38 26.92 -11.16
CA ASN A 179 -1.24 27.41 -10.10
C ASN A 179 -2.72 27.18 -10.44
N GLN A 180 -3.21 25.99 -10.12
CA GLN A 180 -4.55 25.55 -10.48
C GLN A 180 -5.47 25.44 -9.26
N GLY A 181 -6.67 25.99 -9.35
CA GLY A 181 -7.64 25.97 -8.23
C GLY A 181 -8.10 24.57 -7.83
N TRP A 182 -8.11 23.61 -8.77
CA TRP A 182 -8.43 22.21 -8.49
C TRP A 182 -7.32 21.48 -7.72
N ALA A 183 -6.12 22.05 -7.66
CA ALA A 183 -4.98 21.54 -6.90
C ALA A 183 -4.77 22.26 -5.56
N ALA A 184 -5.69 23.16 -5.18
CA ALA A 184 -5.55 23.93 -3.95
C ALA A 184 -5.51 23.01 -2.72
N GLY A 185 -4.52 23.27 -1.85
CA GLY A 185 -4.29 22.52 -0.62
C GLY A 185 -3.92 21.07 -0.88
N SER A 186 -3.03 20.81 -1.84
CA SER A 186 -2.54 19.47 -2.20
C SER A 186 -1.72 18.83 -1.08
N VAL A 187 -0.98 19.63 -0.29
CA VAL A 187 -0.17 19.08 0.80
C VAL A 187 -1.07 18.72 1.96
N GLY A 188 -1.32 17.42 2.12
CA GLY A 188 -2.21 16.88 3.13
C GLY A 188 -2.17 15.36 3.23
N GLN A 189 -2.83 14.80 4.24
CA GLN A 189 -2.90 13.35 4.47
C GLN A 189 -4.21 12.93 5.12
N ILE A 190 -4.57 11.66 4.92
CA ILE A 190 -5.64 11.00 5.67
C ILE A 190 -5.04 10.22 6.84
N ALA A 191 -5.71 10.26 7.99
CA ALA A 191 -5.39 9.42 9.14
C ALA A 191 -6.64 9.02 9.92
N LYS A 192 -6.51 8.05 10.82
CA LYS A 192 -7.53 7.65 11.80
C LYS A 192 -7.21 8.22 13.16
N ILE A 193 -8.23 8.72 13.85
CA ILE A 193 -8.11 9.22 15.22
C ILE A 193 -7.97 8.02 16.17
N VAL A 194 -6.89 8.00 16.95
CA VAL A 194 -6.66 7.02 18.02
C VAL A 194 -7.33 7.48 19.31
N SER A 195 -7.17 8.75 19.68
CA SER A 195 -7.74 9.33 20.90
C SER A 195 -7.91 10.84 20.77
N VAL A 196 -8.72 11.41 21.65
CA VAL A 196 -8.89 12.85 21.81
C VAL A 196 -8.80 13.18 23.30
N SER A 197 -7.92 14.12 23.66
CA SER A 197 -7.73 14.57 25.05
C SER A 197 -7.58 16.09 25.08
N GLY A 198 -8.59 16.78 25.60
CA GLY A 198 -8.68 18.23 25.46
C GLY A 198 -8.66 18.64 23.99
N ASN A 199 -7.70 19.51 23.63
CA ASN A 199 -7.50 19.96 22.25
C ASN A 199 -6.50 19.10 21.46
N THR A 200 -5.98 18.01 22.05
CA THR A 200 -5.05 17.13 21.36
C THR A 200 -5.81 15.98 20.71
N VAL A 201 -5.64 15.84 19.39
CA VAL A 201 -6.09 14.70 18.59
C VAL A 201 -4.87 13.84 18.27
N THR A 202 -4.90 12.58 18.70
CA THR A 202 -3.84 11.61 18.37
C THR A 202 -4.23 10.80 17.15
N ILE A 203 -3.33 10.64 16.18
CA ILE A 203 -3.55 9.92 14.92
C ILE A 203 -2.73 8.61 14.82
N ASP A 204 -3.22 7.67 14.02
CA ASP A 204 -2.69 6.31 13.86
C ASP A 204 -1.45 6.21 12.97
N GLU A 205 -1.29 7.11 12.00
CA GLU A 205 -0.09 7.25 11.17
C GLU A 205 0.54 8.62 11.44
N PRO A 206 1.89 8.72 11.49
CA PRO A 206 2.54 9.98 11.80
C PRO A 206 2.39 10.97 10.63
N LEU A 207 2.57 12.27 10.92
CA LEU A 207 2.69 13.26 9.86
C LEU A 207 3.88 12.93 8.96
N ARG A 208 3.67 12.81 7.65
CA ARG A 208 4.72 12.47 6.68
C ARG A 208 5.53 13.67 6.19
N ILE A 209 5.04 14.87 6.49
CA ILE A 209 5.69 16.14 6.20
C ILE A 209 5.49 17.11 7.36
N THR A 210 6.40 18.08 7.50
CA THR A 210 6.23 19.17 8.43
C THR A 210 5.27 20.20 7.83
N TYR A 211 4.17 20.45 8.53
CA TYR A 211 3.24 21.52 8.15
C TYR A 211 3.79 22.88 8.59
N ARG A 212 3.48 23.92 7.81
CA ARG A 212 3.99 25.28 8.06
C ARG A 212 2.88 26.18 8.57
N PRO A 213 3.01 26.80 9.76
CA PRO A 213 1.96 27.66 10.34
C PRO A 213 1.49 28.78 9.40
N GLU A 214 2.40 29.34 8.61
CA GLU A 214 2.14 30.41 7.64
C GLU A 214 1.34 29.95 6.40
N LEU A 215 1.19 28.64 6.21
CA LEU A 215 0.37 28.03 5.16
C LEU A 215 -0.99 27.54 5.69
N ASN A 216 -1.45 28.07 6.82
CA ASN A 216 -2.77 27.81 7.40
C ASN A 216 -3.14 26.31 7.50
N PRO A 217 -2.40 25.48 8.25
CA PRO A 217 -2.74 24.07 8.40
C PRO A 217 -4.11 23.87 9.06
N VAL A 218 -4.94 23.00 8.48
CA VAL A 218 -6.29 22.70 8.93
C VAL A 218 -6.54 21.19 8.95
N ILE A 219 -7.52 20.79 9.75
CA ILE A 219 -7.97 19.41 9.89
C ILE A 219 -9.50 19.36 9.91
N ARG A 220 -10.11 18.32 9.31
CA ARG A 220 -11.55 18.08 9.39
C ARG A 220 -11.84 16.61 9.62
N THR A 221 -13.03 16.32 10.13
CA THR A 221 -13.54 14.94 10.12
C THR A 221 -13.86 14.50 8.70
N GLN A 222 -13.57 13.24 8.40
CA GLN A 222 -13.76 12.63 7.09
C GLN A 222 -14.46 11.29 7.26
N GLY A 223 -15.52 11.08 6.49
CA GLY A 223 -16.24 9.81 6.40
C GLY A 223 -15.97 9.14 5.06
N PHE A 224 -15.95 7.81 5.08
CA PHE A 224 -15.61 7.01 3.92
C PHE A 224 -16.69 5.97 3.59
N ALA A 225 -16.80 5.62 2.32
CA ALA A 225 -17.37 4.34 1.90
C ALA A 225 -16.33 3.27 2.22
N GLU A 226 -16.70 2.26 3.00
CA GLU A 226 -15.76 1.25 3.49
C GLU A 226 -16.16 -0.17 3.10
N TYR A 227 -15.14 -1.02 2.93
CA TYR A 227 -15.29 -2.44 2.65
C TYR A 227 -16.09 -2.76 1.38
N VAL A 228 -15.86 -1.98 0.32
CA VAL A 228 -16.31 -2.29 -1.03
C VAL A 228 -15.22 -3.09 -1.75
N GLY A 229 -15.58 -4.25 -2.28
CA GLY A 229 -14.63 -5.17 -2.93
C GLY A 229 -15.04 -5.57 -4.34
N PHE A 230 -14.06 -5.78 -5.20
CA PHE A 230 -14.23 -6.35 -6.54
C PHE A 230 -13.29 -7.53 -6.72
N GLU A 231 -13.85 -8.71 -7.01
CA GLU A 231 -13.10 -9.96 -7.02
C GLU A 231 -13.45 -10.82 -8.22
N ASP A 232 -12.44 -11.42 -8.85
CA ASP A 232 -12.59 -12.59 -9.71
C ASP A 232 -13.48 -12.39 -10.97
N PHE A 233 -13.32 -11.30 -11.72
CA PHE A 233 -14.05 -11.11 -12.99
C PHE A 233 -13.27 -10.28 -14.02
N THR A 234 -13.72 -10.34 -15.28
CA THR A 234 -13.34 -9.41 -16.34
C THR A 234 -14.34 -8.25 -16.38
N VAL A 235 -13.86 -7.02 -16.52
CA VAL A 235 -14.69 -5.87 -16.86
C VAL A 235 -14.12 -5.19 -18.10
N LYS A 236 -14.97 -4.95 -19.10
CA LYS A 236 -14.58 -4.37 -20.37
C LYS A 236 -15.52 -3.24 -20.72
N ARG A 237 -14.95 -2.08 -21.05
CA ARG A 237 -15.71 -1.02 -21.69
C ARG A 237 -15.82 -1.32 -23.18
N ILE A 238 -17.05 -1.34 -23.68
CA ILE A 238 -17.33 -1.57 -25.11
C ILE A 238 -17.76 -0.28 -25.82
N ASP A 239 -18.08 0.76 -25.05
CA ASP A 239 -18.16 2.14 -25.54
C ASP A 239 -16.78 2.84 -25.52
N THR A 240 -16.71 4.11 -25.92
CA THR A 240 -15.49 4.94 -25.94
C THR A 240 -15.63 6.20 -25.08
N SER A 241 -16.43 6.14 -24.03
CA SER A 241 -16.74 7.29 -23.18
C SER A 241 -15.54 7.69 -22.34
N ASP A 242 -15.37 9.00 -22.16
CA ASP A 242 -14.25 9.55 -21.42
C ASP A 242 -14.41 9.43 -19.90
N THR A 243 -14.23 8.21 -19.38
CA THR A 243 -14.55 7.82 -18.01
C THR A 243 -13.57 6.76 -17.49
N THR A 244 -13.61 6.56 -16.17
CA THR A 244 -12.80 5.58 -15.43
C THR A 244 -13.56 4.25 -15.29
N MET A 245 -12.84 3.14 -15.11
CA MET A 245 -13.49 1.87 -14.76
C MET A 245 -13.91 1.83 -13.29
N PHE A 246 -12.97 2.02 -12.36
CA PHE A 246 -13.22 2.06 -10.92
C PHE A 246 -12.85 3.44 -10.35
N PHE A 247 -13.85 4.19 -9.88
CA PHE A 247 -13.65 5.50 -9.27
C PHE A 247 -13.92 5.46 -7.76
N PHE A 248 -12.86 5.60 -6.97
CA PHE A 248 -12.92 5.68 -5.52
C PHE A 248 -12.80 7.14 -5.08
N LYS A 249 -13.84 7.67 -4.45
CA LYS A 249 -13.86 9.04 -3.92
C LYS A 249 -14.37 9.07 -2.51
N ASN A 250 -13.54 9.47 -1.55
CA ASN A 250 -13.86 9.28 -0.13
C ASN A 250 -14.16 7.80 0.18
N ALA A 251 -13.20 6.93 -0.11
CA ALA A 251 -13.30 5.51 0.17
C ALA A 251 -12.13 5.05 1.04
N ALA A 252 -12.37 4.06 1.90
CA ALA A 252 -11.30 3.47 2.70
C ALA A 252 -11.50 1.96 2.90
N ASN A 253 -10.40 1.22 3.05
CA ASN A 253 -10.44 -0.23 3.25
C ASN A 253 -11.22 -0.97 2.13
N CYS A 254 -11.10 -0.50 0.89
CA CYS A 254 -11.73 -1.09 -0.29
C CYS A 254 -10.67 -1.80 -1.15
N TRP A 255 -11.10 -2.72 -2.01
CA TRP A 255 -10.14 -3.50 -2.80
C TRP A 255 -10.61 -3.91 -4.18
N ILE A 256 -9.61 -4.20 -5.03
CA ILE A 256 -9.72 -4.88 -6.31
C ILE A 256 -8.74 -6.05 -6.27
N ARG A 257 -9.22 -7.28 -6.49
CA ARG A 257 -8.37 -8.48 -6.49
C ARG A 257 -8.74 -9.42 -7.62
N ASN A 258 -7.73 -9.87 -8.38
CA ASN A 258 -7.91 -10.82 -9.47
C ASN A 258 -8.98 -10.36 -10.49
N VAL A 259 -8.89 -9.09 -10.90
CA VAL A 259 -9.77 -8.48 -11.91
C VAL A 259 -8.99 -8.21 -13.18
N HIS A 260 -9.59 -8.49 -14.34
CA HIS A 260 -9.06 -8.07 -15.65
C HIS A 260 -9.90 -6.89 -16.17
N SER A 261 -9.33 -5.69 -16.12
CA SER A 261 -10.00 -4.47 -16.57
C SER A 261 -9.48 -4.06 -17.94
N ILE A 262 -10.39 -3.75 -18.86
CA ILE A 262 -10.06 -3.58 -20.29
C ILE A 262 -10.64 -2.26 -20.82
N LYS A 263 -9.77 -1.44 -21.42
CA LYS A 263 -10.11 -0.31 -22.30
C LYS A 263 -10.96 0.85 -21.72
N PRO A 264 -10.79 1.31 -20.47
CA PRO A 264 -11.28 2.64 -20.09
C PRO A 264 -10.57 3.74 -20.91
N SER A 265 -11.14 4.93 -20.98
CA SER A 265 -10.50 6.09 -21.62
C SER A 265 -9.54 6.79 -20.65
N LYS A 266 -10.00 7.05 -19.42
CA LYS A 266 -9.25 7.82 -18.42
C LYS A 266 -8.27 6.97 -17.64
N ALA A 267 -8.80 6.18 -16.71
CA ALA A 267 -8.03 5.30 -15.85
C ALA A 267 -8.74 3.97 -15.65
N HIS A 268 -7.98 2.89 -15.40
CA HIS A 268 -8.58 1.68 -14.85
C HIS A 268 -9.02 1.91 -13.41
N VAL A 269 -8.16 2.48 -12.58
CA VAL A 269 -8.48 2.81 -11.18
C VAL A 269 -8.09 4.25 -10.91
N SER A 270 -9.05 5.04 -10.43
CA SER A 270 -8.81 6.39 -9.95
C SER A 270 -9.24 6.49 -8.50
N VAL A 271 -8.33 6.99 -7.65
CA VAL A 271 -8.58 7.19 -6.23
C VAL A 271 -8.37 8.65 -5.88
N THR A 272 -9.38 9.27 -5.24
CA THR A 272 -9.30 10.62 -4.71
C THR A 272 -9.81 10.73 -3.28
N THR A 273 -9.01 11.34 -2.39
CA THR A 273 -9.27 11.35 -0.94
C THR A 273 -9.56 9.94 -0.42
N GLY A 274 -8.68 8.99 -0.77
CA GLY A 274 -8.79 7.57 -0.42
C GLY A 274 -7.81 7.16 0.67
N HIS A 275 -8.11 6.08 1.39
CA HIS A 275 -7.23 5.58 2.44
C HIS A 275 -7.21 4.06 2.48
N ARG A 276 -6.04 3.41 2.45
CA ARG A 276 -5.94 1.95 2.53
C ARG A 276 -6.76 1.22 1.47
N ILE A 277 -6.70 1.73 0.24
CA ILE A 277 -7.22 1.03 -0.94
C ILE A 277 -6.19 0.00 -1.37
N GLU A 278 -6.64 -1.22 -1.66
CA GLU A 278 -5.75 -2.32 -2.02
C GLU A 278 -6.09 -2.88 -3.41
N VAL A 279 -5.13 -2.82 -4.33
CA VAL A 279 -5.28 -3.30 -5.71
C VAL A 279 -4.22 -4.38 -5.95
N ARG A 280 -4.65 -5.63 -6.10
CA ARG A 280 -3.70 -6.74 -6.28
C ARG A 280 -4.12 -7.81 -7.25
N ASP A 281 -3.12 -8.56 -7.71
CA ASP A 281 -3.30 -9.75 -8.55
C ASP A 281 -4.11 -9.49 -9.83
N SER A 282 -4.18 -8.23 -10.29
CA SER A 282 -5.08 -7.80 -11.35
C SER A 282 -4.34 -7.47 -12.64
N PHE A 283 -5.08 -7.43 -13.76
CA PHE A 283 -4.56 -7.08 -15.08
C PHE A 283 -5.30 -5.87 -15.64
N PHE A 284 -4.55 -4.81 -15.93
CA PHE A 284 -5.03 -3.57 -16.54
C PHE A 284 -4.52 -3.52 -17.97
N ASP A 285 -5.44 -3.76 -18.90
CA ASP A 285 -5.14 -4.10 -20.28
C ASP A 285 -5.76 -3.07 -21.23
N ASP A 286 -4.88 -2.23 -21.77
CA ASP A 286 -5.18 -1.33 -22.88
C ASP A 286 -6.12 -0.17 -22.50
N ALA A 287 -6.06 0.92 -23.28
CA ALA A 287 -6.95 2.07 -23.14
C ALA A 287 -7.66 2.39 -24.46
N THR A 288 -8.63 3.30 -24.44
CA THR A 288 -9.22 3.85 -25.67
C THR A 288 -8.66 5.21 -26.07
N ASN A 289 -7.90 5.85 -25.17
CA ASN A 289 -7.26 7.14 -25.37
C ASN A 289 -5.93 7.17 -24.60
N TRP A 290 -4.89 7.76 -25.19
CA TRP A 290 -3.54 7.90 -24.64
C TRP A 290 -2.94 9.29 -24.85
N GLY A 291 -3.77 10.32 -25.00
CA GLY A 291 -3.27 11.68 -25.27
C GLY A 291 -3.93 12.78 -24.46
N GLY A 292 -3.36 13.99 -24.53
CA GLY A 292 -3.95 15.22 -24.00
C GLY A 292 -3.93 15.36 -22.48
N GLY A 293 -3.21 14.47 -21.77
CA GLY A 293 -3.25 14.33 -20.31
C GLY A 293 -4.58 13.78 -19.79
N GLY A 294 -4.53 13.01 -18.69
CA GLY A 294 -5.72 12.47 -18.02
C GLY A 294 -6.28 11.17 -18.62
N HIS A 295 -5.53 10.52 -19.52
CA HIS A 295 -5.99 9.34 -20.27
C HIS A 295 -4.95 8.22 -20.29
N GLY A 296 -5.45 6.99 -20.42
CA GLY A 296 -4.63 5.79 -20.53
C GLY A 296 -3.89 5.43 -19.25
N TYR A 297 -4.50 5.67 -18.08
CA TYR A 297 -3.86 5.41 -16.80
C TYR A 297 -4.22 4.04 -16.24
N GLY A 298 -3.25 3.38 -15.58
CA GLY A 298 -3.48 2.15 -14.83
C GLY A 298 -4.16 2.43 -13.51
N VAL A 299 -3.36 2.67 -12.47
CA VAL A 299 -3.84 3.13 -11.17
C VAL A 299 -3.32 4.54 -10.89
N GLU A 300 -4.24 5.51 -10.77
CA GLU A 300 -3.93 6.87 -10.31
C GLU A 300 -4.38 7.10 -8.86
N LEU A 301 -3.48 7.68 -8.06
CA LEU A 301 -3.74 8.11 -6.69
C LEU A 301 -3.53 9.62 -6.58
N GLY A 302 -4.60 10.37 -6.30
CA GLY A 302 -4.55 11.84 -6.29
C GLY A 302 -5.33 12.47 -5.14
N PHE A 303 -4.84 13.57 -4.60
CA PHE A 303 -5.53 14.39 -3.60
C PHE A 303 -5.65 13.68 -2.24
N HIS A 304 -4.57 13.79 -1.45
CA HIS A 304 -4.43 13.26 -0.08
C HIS A 304 -4.58 11.74 0.04
N VAL A 305 -4.50 10.99 -1.05
CA VAL A 305 -4.59 9.54 -0.97
C VAL A 305 -3.45 9.01 -0.13
N SER A 306 -3.78 8.26 0.93
CA SER A 306 -2.82 7.78 1.91
C SER A 306 -2.89 6.27 2.14
N ASP A 307 -1.73 5.65 2.36
CA ASP A 307 -1.60 4.27 2.82
C ASP A 307 -2.24 3.21 1.91
N CYS A 308 -2.30 3.45 0.59
CA CYS A 308 -2.80 2.45 -0.36
C CYS A 308 -1.70 1.45 -0.76
N LEU A 309 -2.11 0.22 -1.11
CA LEU A 309 -1.22 -0.85 -1.56
C LEU A 309 -1.64 -1.33 -2.96
N ILE A 310 -0.79 -1.09 -3.94
CA ILE A 310 -0.99 -1.51 -5.33
C ILE A 310 0.11 -2.52 -5.63
N GLU A 311 -0.18 -3.81 -5.54
CA GLU A 311 0.86 -4.82 -5.66
C GLU A 311 0.54 -6.00 -6.56
N ASN A 312 1.59 -6.57 -7.15
CA ASN A 312 1.47 -7.78 -7.95
C ASN A 312 0.44 -7.64 -9.08
N ASN A 313 0.39 -6.50 -9.77
CA ASN A 313 -0.49 -6.25 -10.91
C ASN A 313 0.28 -6.26 -12.23
N ILE A 314 -0.46 -6.48 -13.32
CA ILE A 314 0.03 -6.37 -14.69
C ILE A 314 -0.59 -5.13 -15.32
N PHE A 315 0.23 -4.31 -15.98
CA PHE A 315 -0.16 -3.15 -16.75
C PHE A 315 0.35 -3.31 -18.17
N LYS A 316 -0.52 -3.12 -19.16
CA LYS A 316 -0.13 -3.24 -20.57
C LYS A 316 -0.76 -2.15 -21.41
N HIS A 317 0.08 -1.56 -22.28
CA HIS A 317 -0.38 -0.62 -23.31
C HIS A 317 -1.12 0.59 -22.75
N LEU A 318 -0.50 1.20 -21.73
CA LEU A 318 -1.00 2.36 -21.00
C LEU A 318 -0.02 3.53 -21.16
N ARG A 319 -0.50 4.75 -20.91
CA ARG A 319 0.34 5.95 -20.87
C ARG A 319 1.11 6.02 -19.55
N HIS A 320 0.40 5.96 -18.42
CA HIS A 320 0.99 5.89 -17.08
C HIS A 320 0.38 4.74 -16.30
N SER A 321 1.17 3.70 -16.02
CA SER A 321 0.68 2.50 -15.33
C SER A 321 0.45 2.75 -13.83
N MET A 322 1.35 3.48 -13.20
CA MET A 322 1.37 3.76 -11.77
C MET A 322 1.58 5.25 -11.58
N MET A 323 0.55 5.97 -11.11
CA MET A 323 0.59 7.42 -11.01
C MET A 323 0.23 7.91 -9.61
N VAL A 324 1.01 8.87 -9.11
CA VAL A 324 0.69 9.62 -7.88
C VAL A 324 0.77 11.12 -8.14
N HIS A 325 -0.14 11.90 -7.55
CA HIS A 325 -0.16 13.35 -7.69
C HIS A 325 -0.96 14.02 -6.56
N LEU A 326 -1.00 15.36 -6.54
CA LEU A 326 -1.86 16.13 -5.61
C LEU A 326 -1.66 15.69 -4.15
N GLY A 327 -0.39 15.67 -3.72
CA GLY A 327 0.03 15.27 -2.37
C GLY A 327 -0.34 13.86 -1.91
N ALA A 328 -0.64 12.92 -2.83
CA ALA A 328 -0.70 11.51 -2.48
C ALA A 328 0.58 11.07 -1.76
N ASN A 329 0.44 10.34 -0.64
CA ASN A 329 1.56 10.03 0.26
C ASN A 329 1.41 8.71 1.02
N GLY A 330 2.55 8.10 1.40
CA GLY A 330 2.54 6.85 2.16
C GLY A 330 2.00 5.64 1.39
N ASN A 331 1.77 5.77 0.08
CA ASN A 331 1.29 4.68 -0.76
C ASN A 331 2.45 3.80 -1.21
N VAL A 332 2.16 2.52 -1.46
CA VAL A 332 3.11 1.54 -1.96
C VAL A 332 2.64 0.95 -3.28
N PHE A 333 3.51 1.01 -4.28
CA PHE A 333 3.43 0.25 -5.53
C PHE A 333 4.50 -0.84 -5.50
N GLY A 334 4.09 -2.09 -5.28
CA GLY A 334 4.99 -3.22 -5.02
C GLY A 334 4.91 -4.32 -6.07
N TYR A 335 6.04 -4.75 -6.65
CA TYR A 335 6.11 -5.95 -7.49
C TYR A 335 5.08 -5.96 -8.65
N ASN A 336 4.81 -4.80 -9.25
CA ASN A 336 3.99 -4.68 -10.44
C ASN A 336 4.83 -4.83 -11.71
N TYR A 337 4.22 -5.33 -12.78
CA TYR A 337 4.82 -5.42 -14.10
C TYR A 337 4.13 -4.49 -15.08
N SER A 338 4.91 -3.62 -15.74
CA SER A 338 4.43 -2.74 -16.80
C SER A 338 5.19 -2.96 -18.10
N ILE A 339 4.45 -3.05 -19.21
CA ILE A 339 4.99 -3.30 -20.55
C ILE A 339 4.19 -2.56 -21.63
N ASP A 340 4.87 -2.29 -22.75
CA ASP A 340 4.34 -1.61 -23.94
C ASP A 340 3.78 -0.20 -23.63
N PRO A 341 4.48 0.68 -22.88
CA PRO A 341 4.00 2.03 -22.62
C PRO A 341 3.73 2.77 -23.94
N TYR A 342 2.62 3.50 -24.00
CA TYR A 342 2.15 4.11 -25.24
C TYR A 342 1.45 5.45 -25.02
N GLN A 343 1.71 6.38 -25.94
CA GLN A 343 1.08 7.70 -26.01
C GLN A 343 0.72 8.02 -27.47
N SER A 344 -0.35 8.77 -27.67
CA SER A 344 -0.86 9.13 -29.00
C SER A 344 -0.70 10.63 -29.34
N GLU A 345 0.16 11.33 -28.60
CA GLU A 345 0.43 12.77 -28.68
C GLU A 345 1.50 13.14 -29.72
N GLY A 346 2.12 12.12 -30.33
CA GLY A 346 3.20 12.31 -31.30
C GLY A 346 4.57 12.52 -30.63
N GLY A 347 5.59 12.76 -31.46
CA GLY A 347 6.99 12.74 -31.01
C GLY A 347 7.51 11.31 -30.80
N ASN A 348 8.84 11.16 -30.75
CA ASN A 348 9.50 9.87 -30.52
C ASN A 348 9.98 9.81 -29.07
N TRP A 349 9.03 9.64 -28.14
CA TRP A 349 9.29 9.51 -26.71
C TRP A 349 8.37 8.46 -26.09
N THR A 350 8.88 7.80 -25.05
CA THR A 350 8.22 6.77 -24.27
C THR A 350 7.57 7.43 -23.05
N PRO A 351 6.27 7.18 -22.74
CA PRO A 351 5.69 7.72 -21.53
C PRO A 351 6.10 6.89 -20.31
N ALA A 352 6.28 7.56 -19.17
CA ALA A 352 6.70 6.91 -17.94
C ALA A 352 5.64 5.93 -17.40
N ASP A 353 6.05 4.71 -17.05
CA ASP A 353 5.18 3.76 -16.37
C ASP A 353 4.90 4.20 -14.94
N ILE A 354 5.95 4.62 -14.22
CA ILE A 354 5.85 5.27 -12.91
C ILE A 354 5.95 6.77 -13.14
N SER A 355 4.83 7.48 -12.99
CA SER A 355 4.77 8.93 -13.07
C SER A 355 4.38 9.51 -11.70
N VAL A 356 5.31 10.22 -11.08
CA VAL A 356 5.01 11.09 -9.94
C VAL A 356 4.64 12.45 -10.54
N HIS A 357 3.41 12.54 -11.04
CA HIS A 357 2.99 13.53 -12.03
C HIS A 357 3.37 14.97 -11.62
N GLY A 358 2.92 15.39 -10.43
CA GLY A 358 3.22 16.71 -9.87
C GLY A 358 2.33 17.06 -8.68
N HIS A 359 2.27 18.35 -8.33
CA HIS A 359 1.57 18.87 -7.15
C HIS A 359 1.97 18.16 -5.85
N TYR A 360 3.28 17.99 -5.66
CA TYR A 360 3.91 17.73 -4.38
C TYR A 360 3.53 16.39 -3.72
N ALA A 361 3.38 15.30 -4.48
CA ALA A 361 3.29 13.94 -3.94
C ALA A 361 4.59 13.54 -3.20
N TYR A 362 4.49 12.86 -2.06
CA TYR A 362 5.63 12.69 -1.14
C TYR A 362 5.56 11.38 -0.34
N SER A 363 6.70 10.87 0.12
CA SER A 363 6.77 9.65 0.94
C SER A 363 6.05 8.43 0.36
N ASN A 364 5.97 8.30 -0.97
CA ASN A 364 5.48 7.07 -1.61
C ASN A 364 6.64 6.09 -1.83
N LEU A 365 6.34 4.79 -1.87
CA LEU A 365 7.32 3.73 -2.15
C LEU A 365 6.95 3.01 -3.44
N PHE A 366 7.91 2.92 -4.36
CA PHE A 366 7.85 2.08 -5.53
C PHE A 366 8.89 0.98 -5.35
N GLU A 367 8.45 -0.22 -4.99
CA GLU A 367 9.32 -1.34 -4.64
C GLU A 367 9.20 -2.51 -5.63
N GLY A 368 10.34 -2.99 -6.14
CA GLY A 368 10.39 -4.29 -6.83
C GLY A 368 9.62 -4.36 -8.15
N ASN A 369 9.23 -3.21 -8.72
CA ASN A 369 8.48 -3.18 -9.98
C ASN A 369 9.42 -3.44 -11.17
N ILE A 370 8.87 -4.01 -12.23
CA ILE A 370 9.54 -4.11 -13.53
C ILE A 370 8.81 -3.19 -14.50
N VAL A 371 9.51 -2.17 -14.99
CA VAL A 371 8.96 -1.04 -15.78
C VAL A 371 9.90 -0.66 -16.92
N GLN A 372 9.44 0.20 -17.82
CA GLN A 372 10.22 0.70 -18.95
C GLN A 372 10.86 2.06 -18.65
N GLU A 373 10.14 2.97 -17.98
CA GLU A 373 10.61 4.32 -17.61
C GLU A 373 10.00 4.80 -16.28
N ILE A 374 10.76 5.60 -15.54
CA ILE A 374 10.31 6.29 -14.31
C ILE A 374 10.54 7.78 -14.47
N THR A 375 9.52 8.60 -14.20
CA THR A 375 9.68 10.06 -14.14
C THR A 375 9.11 10.64 -12.85
N VAL A 376 9.89 11.51 -12.22
CA VAL A 376 9.51 12.29 -11.04
C VAL A 376 9.24 13.72 -11.47
N SER A 377 8.00 14.17 -11.37
CA SER A 377 7.50 15.47 -11.83
C SER A 377 7.60 15.74 -13.34
N ASP A 378 6.97 14.89 -14.15
CA ASP A 378 6.84 15.14 -15.58
C ASP A 378 5.96 16.38 -15.88
N TYR A 379 4.95 16.69 -15.05
CA TYR A 379 4.00 17.77 -15.33
C TYR A 379 3.22 18.28 -14.10
N TRP A 380 3.01 19.60 -14.00
CA TRP A 380 2.30 20.27 -12.90
C TRP A 380 3.09 20.51 -11.60
N GLY A 381 4.38 20.81 -11.71
CA GLY A 381 5.16 21.27 -10.57
C GLY A 381 5.97 20.17 -9.87
N PRO A 382 6.74 20.54 -8.84
CA PRO A 382 7.61 19.62 -8.12
C PRO A 382 6.83 18.55 -7.39
N SER A 383 7.52 17.43 -7.19
CA SER A 383 7.17 16.38 -6.27
C SER A 383 7.76 16.69 -4.91
N GLY A 384 7.06 16.31 -3.86
CA GLY A 384 7.54 16.46 -2.51
C GLY A 384 8.64 15.45 -2.18
N PRO A 385 9.24 15.55 -0.99
CA PRO A 385 10.39 14.74 -0.59
C PRO A 385 10.00 13.28 -0.30
N TYR A 386 11.02 12.44 -0.17
CA TYR A 386 10.95 11.07 0.35
C TYR A 386 10.19 10.05 -0.50
N ASN A 387 9.83 10.36 -1.76
CA ASN A 387 9.45 9.29 -2.66
C ASN A 387 10.66 8.39 -2.88
N THR A 388 10.45 7.08 -2.74
CA THR A 388 11.49 6.08 -2.66
C THR A 388 11.29 5.06 -3.75
N TYR A 389 12.30 4.89 -4.58
CA TYR A 389 12.37 3.91 -5.66
C TYR A 389 13.36 2.84 -5.23
N PHE A 390 12.85 1.66 -4.91
CA PHE A 390 13.60 0.59 -4.27
C PHE A 390 13.54 -0.71 -5.08
N ARG A 391 14.69 -1.29 -5.40
CA ARG A 391 14.76 -2.62 -6.07
C ARG A 391 13.97 -2.73 -7.39
N ASN A 392 13.63 -1.63 -8.04
CA ASN A 392 12.95 -1.66 -9.33
C ASN A 392 13.92 -2.10 -10.43
N ARG A 393 13.40 -2.76 -11.46
CA ARG A 393 14.11 -3.00 -12.72
C ARG A 393 13.51 -2.09 -13.79
N VAL A 394 14.34 -1.20 -14.34
CA VAL A 394 13.97 -0.31 -15.45
C VAL A 394 14.60 -0.84 -16.73
N GLU A 395 13.77 -1.36 -17.65
CA GLU A 395 14.23 -2.22 -18.75
C GLU A 395 14.68 -1.47 -20.01
N SER A 396 14.05 -0.33 -20.32
CA SER A 396 14.16 0.28 -21.66
C SER A 396 14.73 1.69 -21.69
N GLU A 397 14.45 2.52 -20.69
CA GLU A 397 14.81 3.95 -20.68
C GLU A 397 15.45 4.37 -19.35
N ASP A 398 15.47 5.68 -19.11
CA ASP A 398 16.04 6.33 -17.94
C ASP A 398 15.10 6.38 -16.73
N VAL A 399 15.65 6.80 -15.60
CA VAL A 399 14.91 7.42 -14.50
C VAL A 399 15.16 8.92 -14.58
N ARG A 400 14.10 9.72 -14.67
CA ARG A 400 14.20 11.19 -14.78
C ARG A 400 13.65 11.88 -13.54
N VAL A 401 14.39 12.83 -13.00
CA VAL A 401 13.95 13.69 -11.91
C VAL A 401 13.86 15.12 -12.40
N GLU A 402 12.68 15.71 -12.30
CA GLU A 402 12.40 16.98 -12.93
C GLU A 402 11.88 18.01 -11.93
N ASP A 403 11.95 19.27 -12.35
CA ASP A 403 11.30 20.42 -11.73
C ASP A 403 11.45 20.50 -10.20
N SER A 404 12.65 20.79 -9.69
CA SER A 404 12.89 21.02 -8.24
C SER A 404 12.43 19.92 -7.29
N SER A 405 12.21 18.70 -7.79
CA SER A 405 11.84 17.53 -7.00
C SER A 405 13.03 16.97 -6.23
N ASN A 406 13.53 17.76 -5.28
CA ASN A 406 14.66 17.42 -4.41
C ASN A 406 14.28 16.31 -3.40
N TYR A 407 15.29 15.72 -2.74
CA TYR A 407 15.09 14.73 -1.66
C TYR A 407 14.38 13.44 -2.08
N GLN A 408 14.64 12.94 -3.29
CA GLN A 408 14.17 11.63 -3.74
C GLN A 408 15.19 10.55 -3.40
N ASN A 409 14.72 9.33 -3.15
CA ASN A 409 15.56 8.20 -2.78
C ASN A 409 15.56 7.14 -3.88
N PHE A 410 16.74 6.80 -4.42
CA PHE A 410 16.94 5.73 -5.39
C PHE A 410 17.88 4.70 -4.77
N ILE A 411 17.34 3.53 -4.41
CA ILE A 411 18.07 2.55 -3.62
C ILE A 411 17.97 1.16 -4.28
N GLY A 412 19.11 0.53 -4.55
CA GLY A 412 19.12 -0.87 -4.97
C GLY A 412 18.44 -1.15 -6.31
N ASN A 413 18.18 -0.15 -7.16
CA ASN A 413 17.51 -0.38 -8.45
C ASN A 413 18.48 -0.99 -9.48
N GLU A 414 17.93 -1.61 -10.50
CA GLU A 414 18.64 -2.08 -11.69
C GLU A 414 18.16 -1.28 -12.91
N ILE A 415 19.07 -0.52 -13.51
CA ILE A 415 18.80 0.27 -14.72
C ILE A 415 19.50 -0.41 -15.89
N VAL A 416 18.70 -1.08 -16.74
CA VAL A 416 19.22 -1.98 -17.79
C VAL A 416 19.73 -1.19 -18.99
N LYS A 417 18.97 -0.21 -19.46
CA LYS A 417 19.28 0.63 -20.63
C LYS A 417 18.97 2.09 -20.30
N GLY A 418 19.87 2.75 -19.58
CA GLY A 418 19.67 4.14 -19.19
C GLY A 418 20.51 4.56 -18.00
N ASN A 419 20.13 5.68 -17.40
CA ASN A 419 20.74 6.23 -16.22
C ASN A 419 19.69 6.89 -15.30
N ILE A 420 20.12 7.38 -14.15
CA ILE A 420 19.35 8.31 -13.33
C ILE A 420 19.78 9.73 -13.74
N LEU A 421 18.86 10.48 -14.33
CA LEU A 421 19.07 11.82 -14.86
C LEU A 421 18.20 12.83 -14.11
N TRP A 422 18.63 14.09 -14.08
CA TRP A 422 17.84 15.18 -13.52
C TRP A 422 17.92 16.45 -14.37
N ASP A 423 16.86 17.26 -14.29
CA ASP A 423 16.70 18.52 -15.04
C ASP A 423 16.86 18.37 -16.55
N THR A 424 16.30 17.30 -17.13
CA THR A 424 16.42 17.04 -18.58
C THR A 424 15.57 17.98 -19.41
N ASP A 425 14.59 18.66 -18.80
CA ASP A 425 13.81 19.71 -19.42
C ASP A 425 14.34 21.12 -19.06
N ASN A 426 14.57 21.93 -20.10
CA ASN A 426 15.08 23.30 -19.96
C ASN A 426 14.00 24.32 -19.59
N ARG A 427 12.71 23.94 -19.56
CA ARG A 427 11.60 24.84 -19.22
C ARG A 427 11.58 25.22 -17.74
N TYR A 428 12.13 24.38 -16.85
CA TYR A 428 12.02 24.59 -15.41
C TYR A 428 12.98 25.69 -14.90
N PRO A 429 12.48 26.71 -14.19
CA PRO A 429 13.28 27.84 -13.73
C PRO A 429 14.17 27.50 -12.52
N HIS A 430 13.81 26.47 -11.77
CA HIS A 430 14.51 26.03 -10.57
C HIS A 430 15.02 24.61 -10.79
N LYS A 431 16.34 24.47 -10.69
CA LYS A 431 17.06 23.22 -10.94
C LYS A 431 17.20 22.42 -9.66
N ILE A 432 17.31 21.11 -9.81
CA ILE A 432 17.53 20.18 -8.71
C ILE A 432 18.94 20.40 -8.15
N ASP A 433 19.06 20.39 -6.82
CA ASP A 433 20.35 20.26 -6.16
C ASP A 433 20.69 18.76 -6.05
N PRO A 434 21.68 18.25 -6.82
CA PRO A 434 21.97 16.83 -6.85
C PRO A 434 22.44 16.29 -5.50
N SER A 435 22.93 17.14 -4.60
CA SER A 435 23.34 16.74 -3.24
C SER A 435 22.15 16.32 -2.36
N THR A 436 20.93 16.66 -2.77
CA THR A 436 19.70 16.26 -2.07
C THR A 436 19.19 14.89 -2.51
N LEU A 437 19.65 14.37 -3.66
CA LEU A 437 19.22 13.07 -4.16
C LEU A 437 20.00 11.96 -3.44
N PHE A 438 19.29 11.02 -2.84
CA PHE A 438 19.94 9.87 -2.21
C PHE A 438 20.03 8.71 -3.20
N MET A 439 21.23 8.47 -3.75
CA MET A 439 21.49 7.40 -4.71
C MET A 439 22.40 6.34 -4.10
N HIS A 440 21.84 5.18 -3.74
CA HIS A 440 22.57 4.18 -2.97
C HIS A 440 22.38 2.74 -3.48
N GLY A 441 23.45 2.14 -3.96
CA GLY A 441 23.48 0.73 -4.37
C GLY A 441 22.74 0.47 -5.69
N ASN A 442 22.60 1.43 -6.60
CA ASN A 442 21.91 1.21 -7.88
C ASN A 442 22.86 0.57 -8.91
N PHE A 443 22.44 -0.50 -9.58
CA PHE A 443 23.17 -1.11 -10.68
C PHE A 443 22.90 -0.35 -11.98
N ILE A 444 23.91 0.34 -12.50
CA ILE A 444 23.82 1.20 -13.68
C ILE A 444 25.06 0.96 -14.54
N ASN A 445 24.88 0.79 -15.86
CA ASN A 445 25.98 0.63 -16.82
C ASN A 445 27.02 -0.44 -16.41
N GLY A 446 26.55 -1.58 -15.89
CA GLY A 446 27.39 -2.73 -15.53
C GLY A 446 28.07 -2.65 -14.15
N SER A 447 27.77 -1.66 -13.33
CA SER A 447 28.36 -1.54 -11.98
C SER A 447 27.41 -0.93 -10.95
N ILE A 448 27.59 -1.30 -9.68
CA ILE A 448 26.80 -0.77 -8.57
C ILE A 448 27.35 0.58 -8.12
N GLN A 449 26.53 1.62 -8.20
CA GLN A 449 26.79 2.97 -7.73
C GLN A 449 26.36 3.12 -6.28
N TRP A 450 27.30 3.44 -5.39
CA TRP A 450 27.06 3.65 -3.97
C TRP A 450 27.15 5.12 -3.62
N ASP A 451 26.28 5.57 -2.71
CA ASP A 451 26.47 6.85 -2.05
C ASP A 451 27.79 6.82 -1.26
N GLN A 452 28.61 7.87 -1.41
CA GLN A 452 29.95 7.90 -0.82
C GLN A 452 29.94 8.23 0.68
N GLN A 453 28.85 8.82 1.18
CA GLN A 453 28.72 9.22 2.58
C GLN A 453 28.14 8.08 3.45
N THR A 454 27.53 7.08 2.84
CA THR A 454 26.94 5.92 3.51
C THR A 454 27.93 4.75 3.53
N GLU A 455 28.40 4.39 4.74
CA GLU A 455 29.33 3.25 4.91
C GLU A 455 28.64 1.89 4.74
N ASP A 456 27.38 1.77 5.17
CA ASP A 456 26.61 0.54 5.01
C ASP A 456 26.32 0.30 3.53
N ARG A 457 26.51 -0.95 3.08
CA ARG A 457 26.21 -1.39 1.70
C ARG A 457 25.15 -2.47 1.66
N LYS A 458 24.39 -2.59 2.75
CA LYS A 458 23.30 -3.55 2.86
C LYS A 458 22.04 -2.99 2.21
N ILE A 459 21.50 -3.74 1.24
CA ILE A 459 20.18 -3.48 0.67
C ILE A 459 19.18 -4.40 1.38
N PRO A 460 18.18 -3.89 2.12
CA PRO A 460 17.19 -4.72 2.80
C PRO A 460 16.35 -5.54 1.81
N HIS A 461 15.57 -6.51 2.27
CA HIS A 461 14.72 -7.29 1.36
C HIS A 461 13.51 -6.49 0.87
N SER A 462 12.90 -5.72 1.77
CA SER A 462 11.72 -4.89 1.51
C SER A 462 11.65 -3.76 2.53
N TYR A 463 10.97 -2.68 2.17
CA TYR A 463 10.58 -1.59 3.08
C TYR A 463 9.11 -1.65 3.50
N TYR A 464 8.34 -2.65 3.06
CA TYR A 464 6.94 -2.82 3.47
C TYR A 464 6.51 -4.27 3.76
N LEU A 465 7.41 -5.25 3.57
CA LEU A 465 7.14 -6.68 3.75
C LEU A 465 8.20 -7.38 4.62
N ASP A 466 7.71 -8.18 5.56
CA ASP A 466 8.42 -9.19 6.33
C ASP A 466 7.33 -10.11 6.91
N PRO A 467 7.17 -11.34 6.41
CA PRO A 467 8.10 -12.13 5.58
C PRO A 467 7.83 -12.04 4.06
N LYS A 468 8.50 -12.91 3.29
CA LYS A 468 8.26 -13.16 1.85
C LYS A 468 6.76 -13.28 1.54
N PRO A 469 6.23 -12.57 0.52
CA PRO A 469 4.82 -12.66 0.16
C PRO A 469 4.43 -14.05 -0.36
N ALA A 470 3.24 -14.51 0.01
CA ALA A 470 2.73 -15.82 -0.42
C ALA A 470 2.60 -15.95 -1.95
N TYR A 471 2.31 -14.85 -2.66
CA TYR A 471 2.15 -14.84 -4.11
C TYR A 471 3.46 -15.05 -4.89
N PHE A 472 4.61 -15.02 -4.22
CA PHE A 472 5.87 -15.46 -4.82
C PHE A 472 5.96 -16.99 -4.95
N GLY A 473 5.17 -17.75 -4.19
CA GLY A 473 5.23 -19.21 -4.22
C GLY A 473 6.67 -19.74 -4.03
N ALA A 474 7.13 -20.56 -4.96
CA ALA A 474 8.50 -21.09 -4.96
C ALA A 474 9.58 -20.14 -5.52
N MET A 475 9.22 -19.00 -6.12
CA MET A 475 10.18 -18.04 -6.68
C MET A 475 11.07 -17.44 -5.58
N GLU A 476 12.31 -17.08 -5.90
CA GLU A 476 13.16 -16.37 -4.95
C GLU A 476 12.56 -15.02 -4.54
N TRP A 477 12.83 -14.57 -3.32
CA TRP A 477 12.43 -13.25 -2.83
C TRP A 477 13.51 -12.67 -1.91
N PRO A 478 13.89 -11.39 -2.05
CA PRO A 478 13.53 -10.48 -3.15
C PRO A 478 14.07 -11.00 -4.50
N SER A 479 13.36 -10.72 -5.59
CA SER A 479 13.71 -11.23 -6.93
C SER A 479 14.21 -10.16 -7.90
N THR A 480 14.23 -8.89 -7.50
CA THR A 480 14.72 -7.77 -8.30
C THR A 480 15.61 -6.86 -7.45
N GLY A 481 16.42 -6.06 -8.14
CA GLY A 481 17.33 -5.08 -7.56
C GLY A 481 18.78 -5.28 -7.99
N SER A 482 19.67 -4.41 -7.52
CA SER A 482 21.07 -4.38 -7.92
C SER A 482 21.89 -5.61 -7.53
N ASP A 483 21.42 -6.39 -6.55
CA ASP A 483 21.94 -7.68 -6.11
C ASP A 483 21.15 -8.88 -6.69
N ARG A 484 20.17 -8.61 -7.55
CA ARG A 484 19.26 -9.57 -8.21
C ARG A 484 19.01 -9.15 -9.66
N ILE A 485 20.11 -8.96 -10.40
CA ILE A 485 20.08 -8.55 -11.81
C ILE A 485 19.36 -9.59 -12.67
N ASP A 486 18.73 -9.12 -13.76
CA ASP A 486 17.91 -9.94 -14.66
C ASP A 486 16.78 -10.70 -13.94
N GLY A 487 16.32 -10.10 -12.85
CA GLY A 487 15.22 -10.59 -12.02
C GLY A 487 13.87 -10.62 -12.73
N THR A 488 12.95 -11.40 -12.17
CA THR A 488 11.54 -11.48 -12.58
C THR A 488 10.62 -11.46 -11.37
N ILE A 489 9.34 -11.20 -11.58
CA ILE A 489 8.32 -11.10 -10.52
C ILE A 489 7.07 -11.91 -10.92
N PRO A 490 6.26 -12.36 -9.95
CA PRO A 490 5.06 -13.14 -10.23
C PRO A 490 4.12 -12.49 -11.26
N ALA A 491 3.98 -11.17 -11.25
CA ALA A 491 3.19 -10.44 -12.25
C ALA A 491 3.71 -10.63 -13.69
N LYS A 492 5.03 -10.52 -13.89
CA LYS A 492 5.68 -10.73 -15.20
C LYS A 492 5.52 -12.17 -15.67
N GLU A 493 5.74 -13.13 -14.78
CA GLU A 493 5.54 -14.55 -15.08
C GLU A 493 4.08 -14.86 -15.46
N ARG A 494 3.10 -14.31 -14.74
CA ARG A 494 1.68 -14.46 -15.09
C ARG A 494 1.36 -13.86 -16.47
N TYR A 495 1.96 -12.72 -16.82
CA TYR A 495 1.77 -12.12 -18.14
C TYR A 495 2.21 -13.06 -19.28
N TYR A 496 3.34 -13.75 -19.13
CA TYR A 496 3.83 -14.73 -20.11
C TYR A 496 3.12 -16.08 -20.03
N GLY A 497 2.10 -16.23 -19.19
CA GLY A 497 1.35 -17.48 -19.01
C GLY A 497 2.10 -18.55 -18.20
N ASN A 498 3.18 -18.17 -17.51
CA ASN A 498 3.93 -19.08 -16.66
C ASN A 498 3.17 -19.35 -15.35
N THR A 499 3.20 -20.60 -14.90
CA THR A 499 2.57 -20.99 -13.64
C THR A 499 3.50 -20.70 -12.48
N ILE A 500 3.04 -19.93 -11.49
CA ILE A 500 3.76 -19.77 -10.22
C ILE A 500 3.54 -21.02 -9.38
N LEU A 501 4.58 -21.82 -9.21
CA LEU A 501 4.50 -23.01 -8.37
C LEU A 501 4.23 -22.59 -6.92
N PRO A 502 3.33 -23.30 -6.20
CA PRO A 502 3.12 -23.04 -4.79
C PRO A 502 4.45 -23.20 -4.04
N ALA A 503 4.62 -22.44 -2.96
CA ALA A 503 5.74 -22.70 -2.06
C ALA A 503 5.70 -24.18 -1.67
N SER A 504 6.83 -24.90 -1.77
CA SER A 504 6.88 -26.26 -1.25
C SER A 504 6.42 -26.21 0.20
N PRO A 505 5.52 -27.11 0.64
CA PRO A 505 5.15 -27.13 2.05
C PRO A 505 6.45 -27.28 2.83
N THR A 506 6.83 -26.24 3.57
CA THR A 506 7.73 -26.43 4.70
C THR A 506 7.13 -27.60 5.46
N PRO A 507 7.87 -28.69 5.75
CA PRO A 507 7.29 -29.82 6.46
C PRO A 507 6.51 -29.28 7.65
N ASN A 508 5.19 -29.51 7.66
CA ASN A 508 4.32 -29.20 8.79
C ASN A 508 4.74 -30.18 9.90
N ASN A 509 5.89 -29.94 10.52
CA ASN A 509 6.15 -30.47 11.84
C ASN A 509 5.24 -29.64 12.77
N PRO A 510 4.22 -30.25 13.39
CA PRO A 510 3.47 -29.57 14.44
C PRO A 510 4.46 -28.97 15.45
N ILE A 511 4.17 -27.76 15.93
CA ILE A 511 5.02 -27.07 16.91
C ILE A 511 5.30 -28.04 18.05
N LYS A 512 6.58 -28.39 18.22
CA LYS A 512 7.04 -29.26 19.29
C LYS A 512 7.77 -28.41 20.30
N TYR A 513 7.10 -28.05 21.39
CA TYR A 513 7.71 -27.30 22.47
C TYR A 513 8.98 -28.00 22.95
N GLY A 514 10.05 -27.22 23.12
CA GLY A 514 11.40 -27.68 23.45
C GLY A 514 12.29 -28.07 22.26
N ASP A 515 11.75 -28.25 21.05
CA ASP A 515 12.52 -28.56 19.83
C ASP A 515 12.89 -27.27 19.09
N ILE A 516 13.99 -26.65 19.55
CA ILE A 516 14.42 -25.31 19.16
C ILE A 516 15.16 -25.34 17.81
N ASN A 517 15.79 -26.47 17.46
CA ASN A 517 16.48 -26.64 16.17
C ASN A 517 15.61 -27.31 15.08
N GLY A 518 14.43 -27.82 15.43
CA GLY A 518 13.48 -28.44 14.50
C GLY A 518 13.86 -29.85 14.08
N ASP A 519 14.68 -30.56 14.86
CA ASP A 519 15.16 -31.92 14.55
C ASP A 519 14.21 -33.04 15.03
N ASN A 520 13.04 -32.67 15.56
CA ASN A 520 12.04 -33.51 16.19
C ASN A 520 12.46 -34.15 17.53
N ASN A 521 13.56 -33.72 18.18
CA ASN A 521 14.00 -34.26 19.47
C ASN A 521 14.37 -33.16 20.47
N VAL A 522 13.65 -33.06 21.59
CA VAL A 522 14.02 -32.17 22.71
C VAL A 522 15.23 -32.76 23.45
N ASN A 523 16.42 -32.21 23.23
CA ASN A 523 17.66 -32.74 23.78
C ASN A 523 18.68 -31.65 24.18
N SER A 524 19.92 -32.06 24.49
CA SER A 524 20.98 -31.14 24.94
C SER A 524 21.36 -30.06 23.93
N THR A 525 21.06 -30.28 22.64
CA THR A 525 21.29 -29.31 21.56
C THR A 525 20.36 -28.11 21.72
N ASP A 526 19.07 -28.34 22.00
CA ASP A 526 18.08 -27.28 22.28
C ASP A 526 18.42 -26.52 23.55
N LEU A 527 18.82 -27.24 24.61
CA LEU A 527 19.28 -26.64 25.85
C LEU A 527 20.52 -25.75 25.65
N SER A 528 21.39 -26.12 24.70
CA SER A 528 22.55 -25.31 24.34
C SER A 528 22.16 -24.08 23.53
N LEU A 529 21.18 -24.19 22.64
CA LEU A 529 20.67 -23.06 21.86
C LEU A 529 19.98 -22.03 22.73
N ILE A 530 19.05 -22.44 23.61
CA ILE A 530 18.41 -21.48 24.52
C ILE A 530 19.41 -20.83 25.47
N LYS A 531 20.43 -21.57 25.94
CA LYS A 531 21.54 -20.98 26.69
C LYS A 531 22.30 -19.92 25.89
N LYS A 532 22.66 -20.22 24.64
CA LYS A 532 23.35 -19.28 23.73
C LYS A 532 22.52 -18.02 23.49
N TYR A 533 21.22 -18.18 23.33
CA TYR A 533 20.25 -17.09 23.16
C TYR A 533 20.16 -16.21 24.41
N LEU A 534 20.00 -16.80 25.60
CA LEU A 534 19.99 -16.06 26.88
C LEU A 534 21.31 -15.35 27.17
N MET A 535 22.43 -15.91 26.70
CA MET A 535 23.76 -15.29 26.78
C MET A 535 24.03 -14.26 25.67
N LYS A 536 23.05 -13.98 24.79
CA LYS A 536 23.16 -13.06 23.65
C LYS A 536 24.28 -13.41 22.66
N SER A 537 24.68 -14.68 22.59
CA SER A 537 25.66 -15.18 21.61
C SER A 537 25.05 -15.53 20.25
N ILE A 538 23.71 -15.64 20.21
CA ILE A 538 22.88 -15.68 18.99
C ILE A 538 21.73 -14.70 19.19
N SER A 539 21.33 -14.01 18.12
CA SER A 539 20.17 -13.10 18.13
C SER A 539 18.85 -13.84 17.85
N ASP A 540 18.90 -15.02 17.24
CA ASP A 540 17.76 -15.88 16.97
C ASP A 540 18.16 -17.37 16.87
N PHE A 541 17.16 -18.24 16.81
CA PHE A 541 17.30 -19.69 16.66
C PHE A 541 17.37 -20.12 15.18
N PRO A 542 18.02 -21.26 14.88
CA PRO A 542 18.17 -21.73 13.51
C PRO A 542 16.86 -22.21 12.86
N HIS A 543 15.83 -22.52 13.65
CA HIS A 543 14.52 -22.95 13.17
C HIS A 543 13.53 -21.76 13.14
N PRO A 544 12.68 -21.59 12.11
CA PRO A 544 11.72 -20.49 12.01
C PRO A 544 10.75 -20.39 13.21
N ASN A 545 10.34 -21.54 13.77
CA ASN A 545 9.51 -21.58 14.99
C ASN A 545 10.34 -21.68 16.28
N GLY A 546 11.67 -21.52 16.21
CA GLY A 546 12.57 -21.77 17.34
C GLY A 546 12.24 -20.91 18.56
N ARG A 547 11.75 -19.68 18.37
CA ARG A 547 11.27 -18.82 19.47
C ARG A 547 10.03 -19.38 20.15
N ILE A 548 9.07 -19.88 19.36
CA ILE A 548 7.84 -20.49 19.86
C ILE A 548 8.16 -21.82 20.56
N CYS A 549 9.03 -22.64 19.98
CA CYS A 549 9.49 -23.88 20.60
C CYS A 549 10.30 -23.62 21.89
N ALA A 550 11.00 -22.49 21.99
CA ALA A 550 11.80 -22.12 23.15
C ALA A 550 10.96 -21.55 24.30
N ASP A 551 9.80 -20.93 24.03
CA ASP A 551 8.85 -20.50 25.06
C ASP A 551 8.00 -21.68 25.55
N VAL A 552 8.64 -22.56 26.32
CA VAL A 552 8.00 -23.74 26.89
C VAL A 552 7.15 -23.42 28.12
N SER A 553 7.27 -22.20 28.67
CA SER A 553 6.41 -21.69 29.73
C SER A 553 5.06 -21.20 29.22
N GLY A 554 5.01 -20.70 27.97
CA GLY A 554 3.82 -20.14 27.34
C GLY A 554 3.52 -18.71 27.80
N ASP A 555 4.50 -18.00 28.36
CA ASP A 555 4.34 -16.64 28.88
C ASP A 555 4.69 -15.53 27.86
N GLY A 556 5.05 -15.93 26.64
CA GLY A 556 5.44 -15.05 25.54
C GLY A 556 6.90 -14.59 25.60
N ASN A 557 7.69 -14.98 26.62
CA ASN A 557 9.06 -14.51 26.84
C ASN A 557 10.05 -15.67 27.01
N VAL A 558 10.94 -15.87 26.05
CA VAL A 558 12.03 -16.84 26.18
C VAL A 558 13.08 -16.37 27.20
N ASN A 559 13.06 -16.96 28.40
CA ASN A 559 13.90 -16.54 29.53
C ASN A 559 14.49 -17.72 30.34
N SER A 560 15.05 -17.43 31.52
CA SER A 560 15.66 -18.47 32.39
C SER A 560 14.68 -19.53 32.88
N THR A 561 13.38 -19.22 32.89
CA THR A 561 12.29 -20.14 33.22
C THR A 561 12.20 -21.25 32.19
N ASP A 562 12.20 -20.90 30.89
CA ASP A 562 12.17 -21.87 29.79
C ASP A 562 13.42 -22.75 29.76
N PHE A 563 14.60 -22.15 29.96
CA PHE A 563 15.84 -22.90 30.08
C PHE A 563 15.75 -23.94 31.20
N SER A 564 15.15 -23.57 32.34
CA SER A 564 14.98 -24.47 33.48
C SER A 564 13.95 -25.58 33.18
N LEU A 565 12.89 -25.27 32.45
CA LEU A 565 11.87 -26.23 32.04
C LEU A 565 12.41 -27.23 31.01
N ILE A 566 13.10 -26.78 29.97
CA ILE A 566 13.76 -27.67 28.98
C ILE A 566 14.76 -28.59 29.69
N LYS A 567 15.54 -28.06 30.63
CA LYS A 567 16.45 -28.87 31.45
C LYS A 567 15.71 -29.93 32.26
N ARG A 568 14.60 -29.58 32.90
CA ARG A 568 13.76 -30.53 33.66
C ARG A 568 13.14 -31.60 32.76
N TYR A 569 12.74 -31.25 31.54
CA TYR A 569 12.19 -32.18 30.57
C TYR A 569 13.24 -33.20 30.10
N ILE A 570 14.44 -32.74 29.75
CA ILE A 570 15.56 -33.63 29.36
C ILE A 570 15.96 -34.56 30.52
N LEU A 571 15.91 -34.06 31.75
CA LEU A 571 16.14 -34.85 32.97
C LEU A 571 14.95 -35.74 33.37
N LYS A 572 13.87 -35.76 32.58
CA LYS A 572 12.63 -36.52 32.82
C LYS A 572 11.95 -36.20 34.16
N MET A 573 12.18 -34.99 34.70
CA MET A 573 11.49 -34.49 35.89
C MET A 573 10.07 -34.01 35.56
N ILE A 574 9.86 -33.61 34.31
CA ILE A 574 8.55 -33.33 33.70
C ILE A 574 8.46 -34.11 32.39
N ASN A 575 7.27 -34.49 31.98
CA ASN A 575 7.01 -35.23 30.73
C ASN A 575 6.24 -34.39 29.70
N LYS A 576 5.86 -33.17 30.07
CA LYS A 576 5.17 -32.16 29.26
C LYS A 576 5.60 -30.77 29.69
N PHE A 577 5.44 -29.81 28.79
CA PHE A 577 5.69 -28.40 29.06
C PHE A 577 4.38 -27.67 29.43
N PRO A 578 4.44 -26.64 30.30
CA PRO A 578 3.27 -25.79 30.58
C PRO A 578 2.60 -25.21 29.32
N ALA A 579 3.39 -24.84 28.31
CA ALA A 579 2.87 -24.33 27.04
C ALA A 579 2.06 -25.35 26.23
N GLU A 580 2.14 -26.66 26.56
CA GLU A 580 1.33 -27.71 25.92
C GLU A 580 -0.09 -27.82 26.51
N GLU A 581 -0.40 -27.03 27.55
CA GLU A 581 -1.71 -27.05 28.24
C GLU A 581 -2.56 -25.79 27.97
N ILE A 582 -2.04 -24.86 27.18
CA ILE A 582 -2.67 -23.60 26.76
C ILE A 582 -3.22 -23.76 25.34
#